data_AF-S4MTC1-F1
#
_entry.id   AF-S4MTC1-F1
#
_cell.length_a   1.000
_cell.length_b   1.000
_cell.length_c   1.000
_cell.angle_alpha   90.00
_cell.angle_beta   90.00
_cell.angle_gamma   90.00
#
_symmetry.space_group_name_H-M   'P 1'
#
loop_
_entity.id
_entity.type
_entity.pdbx_description
1 polymer ?
#
loop_
_entity_poly.entity_id
_entity_poly.type
_entity_poly.pdbx_seq_one_letter_code
_entity_poly.pdbx_strand_id
1 'polypeptide(L)' 'MLHRPTLFAVPAPVLQAVLGEMAGDVLGSARVLPTRLLESGFRFAFPEIEGAIRAAL' A
#
# COMPACT_ATOMS: atom_id res chain seq x y z
N MET A 1 1.35 12.00 7.68
CA MET A 1 1.53 12.86 6.49
C MET A 1 3.00 12.87 6.10
N LEU A 2 3.31 12.40 4.89
CA LEU A 2 4.65 12.50 4.33
C LEU A 2 4.72 13.81 3.55
N HIS A 3 5.45 14.81 4.05
CA HIS A 3 5.59 16.13 3.41
C HIS A 3 6.51 16.07 2.17
N ARG A 4 6.27 15.08 1.31
CA ARG A 4 7.04 14.84 0.10
C ARG A 4 6.11 14.96 -1.11
N PRO A 5 6.18 16.07 -1.86
CA PRO A 5 5.23 16.31 -2.95
C PRO A 5 5.38 15.25 -4.05
N THR A 6 4.33 14.48 -4.30
CA THR A 6 4.23 13.49 -5.38
C THR A 6 3.43 14.09 -6.54
N LEU A 7 4.08 14.95 -7.33
CA LEU A 7 3.42 15.76 -8.36
C LEU A 7 3.04 14.97 -9.62
N PHE A 8 3.67 13.83 -9.86
CA PHE A 8 3.46 13.02 -11.06
C PHE A 8 3.07 11.60 -10.69
N ALA A 9 2.01 11.10 -11.33
CA ALA A 9 1.66 9.69 -11.31
C ALA A 9 2.50 8.94 -12.36
N VAL A 10 2.90 7.71 -12.05
CA VAL A 10 3.60 6.85 -13.01
C VAL A 10 2.56 6.19 -13.92
N PRO A 11 2.65 6.33 -15.26
CA PRO A 11 1.72 5.69 -16.18
C PRO A 11 1.81 4.15 -16.12
N ALA A 12 0.67 3.47 -16.26
CA ALA A 12 0.60 2.01 -16.26
C ALA A 12 1.52 1.32 -17.30
N PRO A 13 1.67 1.81 -18.54
CA PRO A 13 2.58 1.18 -19.51
C PRO A 13 4.04 1.22 -19.08
N VAL A 14 4.45 2.27 -18.36
CA VAL A 14 5.81 2.38 -17.82
C VAL A 14 6.04 1.33 -16.74
N LEU A 15 5.06 1.13 -15.85
CA LEU A 15 5.10 0.07 -14.84
C LEU A 15 5.14 -1.33 -15.46
N GLN A 16 4.33 -1.57 -16.51
CA GLN A 16 4.34 -2.83 -17.24
C GLN A 16 5.69 -3.12 -17.91
N ALA A 17 6.33 -2.11 -18.50
CA ALA A 17 7.65 -2.27 -19.12
C ALA A 17 8.76 -2.60 -18.11
N VAL A 18 8.69 -2.05 -16.89
CA VAL A 18 9.72 -2.24 -15.86
C VAL A 18 9.49 -3.50 -15.02
N LEU A 19 8.23 -3.78 -14.65
CA LEU A 19 7.86 -4.88 -13.73
C LEU A 19 7.37 -6.15 -14.45
N GLY A 20 7.08 -6.08 -15.75
CA GLY A 20 6.55 -7.21 -16.52
C GLY A 20 5.22 -7.72 -15.94
N GLU A 21 5.11 -9.04 -15.77
CA GLU A 21 3.93 -9.71 -15.22
C GLU A 21 3.56 -9.23 -13.81
N MET A 22 4.53 -8.77 -13.00
CA MET A 22 4.28 -8.25 -11.65
C MET A 22 3.54 -6.90 -11.66
N ALA A 23 3.49 -6.21 -12.81
CA ALA A 23 2.73 -4.97 -12.92
C ALA A 23 1.23 -5.18 -12.69
N GLY A 24 0.72 -6.39 -12.96
CA GLY A 24 -0.68 -6.74 -12.71
C GLY A 24 -1.06 -6.61 -11.23
N ASP A 25 -0.21 -7.11 -10.33
CA ASP A 25 -0.45 -7.04 -8.88
C ASP A 25 -0.36 -5.59 -8.36
N VAL A 26 0.55 -4.80 -8.93
CA VAL A 26 0.76 -3.39 -8.53
C VAL A 26 -0.35 -2.47 -9.04
N LEU A 27 -0.81 -2.70 -10.27
CA LEU A 27 -1.90 -1.94 -10.89
C LEU A 27 -3.29 -2.42 -10.42
N GLY A 28 -3.35 -3.63 -9.87
CA GLY A 28 -4.55 -4.22 -9.31
C GLY A 28 -5.05 -3.50 -8.06
N SER A 29 -6.34 -3.65 -7.79
CA SER A 29 -6.96 -3.16 -6.56
C SER A 29 -7.71 -4.28 -5.88
N ALA A 30 -7.41 -4.50 -4.60
CA ALA A 30 -8.09 -5.47 -3.75
C ALA A 30 -8.46 -4.83 -2.42
N ARG A 31 -9.75 -4.88 -2.07
CA ARG A 31 -10.24 -4.41 -0.76
C ARG A 31 -10.21 -5.57 0.24
N VAL A 32 -9.11 -5.71 0.96
CA VAL A 32 -8.93 -6.76 1.97
C VAL A 32 -9.37 -6.25 3.36
N LEU A 33 -10.21 -7.02 4.06
CA LEU A 33 -10.68 -6.71 5.41
C LEU A 33 -10.08 -7.68 6.44
N PRO A 34 -9.47 -7.20 7.53
CA PRO A 34 -8.71 -8.03 8.47
C PRO A 34 -9.59 -8.74 9.52
N THR A 35 -10.82 -9.14 9.18
CA THR A 35 -11.83 -9.63 10.15
C THR A 35 -11.32 -10.77 11.04
N ARG A 36 -10.74 -11.82 10.44
CA ARG A 36 -10.24 -12.99 11.18
C ARG A 36 -9.11 -12.66 12.16
N LEU A 37 -8.27 -11.71 11.79
CA LEU A 37 -7.12 -11.29 12.57
C LEU A 37 -7.57 -10.44 13.77
N LEU A 38 -8.60 -9.60 13.59
CA LEU A 38 -9.21 -8.88 14.71
C LEU A 38 -9.98 -9.83 15.66
N GLU A 39 -10.71 -10.81 15.11
CA GLU A 39 -11.42 -11.83 15.90
C GLU A 39 -10.48 -12.68 16.76
N SER A 40 -9.24 -12.93 16.30
CA SER A 40 -8.24 -13.66 17.09
C SER A 40 -7.57 -12.82 18.18
N GLY A 41 -7.95 -11.54 18.32
CA GLY A 41 -7.40 -10.62 19.31
C GLY A 41 -6.09 -9.95 18.90
N PHE A 42 -5.67 -10.08 17.64
CA PHE A 42 -4.50 -9.36 17.15
C PHE A 42 -4.73 -7.85 17.22
N ARG A 43 -3.70 -7.13 17.67
CA ARG A 43 -3.70 -5.66 17.74
C ARG A 43 -2.61 -5.12 16.81
N PHE A 44 -3.02 -4.31 15.84
CA PHE A 44 -2.08 -3.58 14.99
C PHE A 44 -1.31 -2.56 15.83
N ALA A 45 0.02 -2.58 15.72
CA ALA A 45 0.88 -1.54 16.30
C ALA A 45 0.57 -0.16 15.68
N PHE A 46 0.16 -0.15 14.41
CA PHE A 46 -0.27 1.05 13.67
C PHE A 46 -1.60 0.76 12.97
N PRO A 47 -2.75 1.04 13.61
CA PRO A 47 -4.08 0.82 13.01
C PRO A 47 -4.36 1.72 11.80
N GLU A 48 -3.67 2.86 11.73
CA GLU A 48 -3.81 3.85 10.66
C GLU A 48 -2.52 3.98 9.86
N ILE A 49 -2.67 4.20 8.56
CA ILE A 49 -1.56 4.36 7.59
C ILE A 49 -0.59 5.46 8.03
N GLU A 50 -1.10 6.56 8.58
CA GLU A 50 -0.27 7.69 8.99
C GLU A 50 0.75 7.30 10.07
N GLY A 51 0.33 6.51 11.07
CA GLY A 51 1.22 6.03 12.12
C GLY A 51 2.31 5.12 11.57
N ALA A 52 1.93 4.21 10.65
CA ALA A 52 2.88 3.30 10.01
C ALA A 52 3.93 4.06 9.19
N ILE A 53 3.52 5.05 8.39
CA ILE A 53 4.45 5.87 7.59
C ILE A 53 5.41 6.66 8.48
N ARG A 54 4.93 7.25 9.58
CA ARG A 54 5.79 8.02 10.49
C ARG A 54 6.85 7.17 11.20
N ALA A 55 6.58 5.88 11.43
CA ALA A 55 7.51 4.97 12.08
C ALA A 55 8.54 4.35 11.14
N ALA A 56 8.26 4.29 9.84
CA ALA A 56 9.12 3.63 8.84
C ALA A 56 10.17 4.56 8.20
N LEU A 57 10.13 5.86 8.52
CA LEU A 57 11.05 6.90 8.02
C LEU A 57 12.05 7.29 9.10
#